data_AF-A0A956F415-F1
#
_entry.id   AF-A0A956F415-F1
#
_cell.length_a   1.000
_cell.length_b   1.000
_cell.length_c   1.000
_cell.angle_alpha   90.00
_cell.angle_beta   90.00
_cell.angle_gamma   90.00
#
_symmetry.space_group_name_H-M   'P 1'
#
loop_
_entity.id
_entity.type
_entity.pdbx_description
1 polymer ?
#
loop_
_entity_poly.entity_id
_entity_poly.type
_entity_poly.pdbx_seq_one_letter_code
_entity_poly.pdbx_strand_id
1 'polypeptide(L)'
;SDTNCPGAETTLEKCTDGFDNDGNGFTDCGDFSCSRNGDAETIAECARRAEDTLEKCTDRVDNDGNGFTDCSDFSCSQSANQEILDECARRAENTKEKCSNGVDDDGNGFTDCADYSCSRDGNADAVEYCSTIVEGTVERCHDGQDNDGNGYADCADNSCKNLVPQACQETYLQDGETDPVGAANARCSDGKDNDGDGFVDCDDWDCDYDPNVTICNGVKKVCQ
;
A
#
# COMPACT_ATOMS: atom_id res chain seq x y z
N SER A 1 24.82 4.18 -29.82
CA SER A 1 25.13 2.85 -29.29
C SER A 1 25.43 3.03 -27.82
N ASP A 2 24.38 3.00 -27.00
CA ASP A 2 24.55 3.20 -25.57
C ASP A 2 25.31 2.02 -24.99
N THR A 3 26.43 2.33 -24.35
CA THR A 3 27.43 1.33 -23.92
C THR A 3 27.18 0.91 -22.47
N ASN A 4 25.92 0.99 -22.03
CA ASN A 4 25.53 0.77 -20.63
C ASN A 4 24.17 0.10 -20.47
N CYS A 5 23.68 -0.62 -21.48
CA CYS A 5 22.68 -1.67 -21.23
C CYS A 5 23.42 -2.88 -20.65
N PRO A 6 23.03 -3.39 -19.48
CA PRO A 6 23.42 -4.72 -19.05
C PRO A 6 23.05 -5.73 -20.16
N GLY A 7 23.87 -6.76 -20.35
CA GLY A 7 23.73 -7.65 -21.51
C GLY A 7 22.42 -8.44 -21.48
N ALA A 8 21.81 -8.64 -22.65
CA ALA A 8 20.49 -9.26 -22.84
C ALA A 8 20.25 -10.53 -22.02
N GLU A 9 19.06 -10.62 -21.43
CA GLU A 9 18.55 -11.76 -20.67
C GLU A 9 18.11 -12.88 -21.62
N THR A 10 19.06 -13.68 -22.12
CA THR A 10 18.78 -14.65 -23.21
C THR A 10 19.25 -16.08 -22.93
N THR A 11 19.96 -16.29 -21.83
CA THR A 11 20.48 -17.60 -21.43
C THR A 11 19.52 -18.24 -20.42
N LEU A 12 19.36 -19.55 -20.46
CA LEU A 12 18.53 -20.30 -19.51
C LEU A 12 18.81 -19.93 -18.03
N GLU A 13 20.08 -19.77 -17.65
CA GLU A 13 20.47 -19.38 -16.28
C GLU A 13 19.82 -18.05 -15.88
N LYS A 14 20.01 -17.01 -16.69
CA LYS A 14 19.45 -15.68 -16.47
C LYS A 14 17.93 -15.58 -16.59
N CYS A 15 17.33 -16.45 -17.40
CA CYS A 15 15.88 -16.49 -17.60
C CYS A 15 15.14 -17.31 -16.54
N THR A 16 15.83 -17.76 -15.50
CA THR A 16 15.25 -18.57 -14.40
C THR A 16 15.86 -18.25 -13.04
N ASP A 17 16.55 -17.12 -12.90
CA ASP A 17 17.26 -16.74 -11.67
C ASP A 17 16.49 -15.74 -10.80
N GLY A 18 15.33 -15.27 -11.26
CA GLY A 18 14.45 -14.35 -10.55
C GLY A 18 14.97 -12.90 -10.54
N PHE A 19 15.91 -12.55 -11.42
CA PHE A 19 16.45 -11.20 -11.54
C PHE A 19 16.27 -10.63 -12.95
N ASP A 20 15.82 -9.39 -13.03
CA ASP A 20 15.89 -8.56 -14.25
C ASP A 20 17.37 -8.28 -14.57
N ASN A 21 17.96 -9.13 -15.41
CA ASN A 21 19.39 -9.15 -15.69
C ASN A 21 19.81 -8.11 -16.74
N ASP A 22 18.85 -7.52 -17.46
CA ASP A 22 19.11 -6.48 -18.46
C ASP A 22 18.51 -5.09 -18.11
N GLY A 23 17.80 -5.00 -16.98
CA GLY A 23 17.31 -3.78 -16.36
C GLY A 23 16.11 -3.16 -17.09
N ASN A 24 15.33 -3.95 -17.82
CA ASN A 24 14.21 -3.47 -18.63
C ASN A 24 12.86 -3.51 -17.91
N GLY A 25 12.82 -4.03 -16.68
CA GLY A 25 11.63 -4.15 -15.83
C GLY A 25 10.84 -5.45 -16.02
N PHE A 26 11.30 -6.38 -16.85
CA PHE A 26 10.76 -7.72 -17.00
C PHE A 26 11.75 -8.74 -16.44
N THR A 27 11.26 -9.78 -15.80
CA THR A 27 12.09 -10.79 -15.14
C THR A 27 11.77 -12.17 -15.69
N ASP A 28 12.81 -12.99 -15.89
CA ASP A 28 12.73 -14.38 -16.32
C ASP A 28 11.82 -14.56 -17.55
N CYS A 29 10.87 -15.48 -17.51
CA CYS A 29 10.00 -15.78 -18.65
C CYS A 29 8.97 -14.69 -18.96
N GLY A 30 8.82 -13.69 -18.08
CA GLY A 30 8.12 -12.44 -18.37
C GLY A 30 8.87 -11.55 -19.35
N ASP A 31 10.19 -11.70 -19.50
CA ASP A 31 10.99 -10.95 -20.48
C ASP A 31 10.81 -11.52 -21.90
N PHE A 32 10.62 -10.64 -22.89
CA PHE A 32 10.61 -11.02 -24.31
C PHE A 32 11.96 -11.55 -24.82
N SER A 33 13.07 -11.13 -24.20
CA SER A 33 14.41 -11.66 -24.39
C SER A 33 14.52 -13.11 -23.93
N CYS A 34 13.66 -13.58 -23.02
CA CYS A 34 13.56 -14.98 -22.62
C CYS A 34 12.48 -15.73 -23.41
N SER A 35 11.24 -15.23 -23.39
CA SER A 35 10.07 -15.89 -23.99
C SER A 35 10.05 -15.91 -25.52
N ARG A 36 10.84 -15.05 -26.18
CA ARG A 36 10.88 -14.92 -27.66
C ARG A 36 12.30 -14.92 -28.23
N ASN A 37 13.29 -15.47 -27.53
CA ASN A 37 14.63 -15.62 -28.11
C ASN A 37 14.68 -16.72 -29.19
N GLY A 38 15.88 -16.96 -29.71
CA GLY A 38 16.16 -18.03 -30.67
C GLY A 38 16.64 -19.33 -30.05
N ASP A 39 16.75 -19.42 -28.72
CA ASP A 39 17.25 -20.60 -28.02
C ASP A 39 16.09 -21.56 -27.70
N ALA A 40 16.13 -22.75 -28.28
CA ALA A 40 15.04 -23.71 -28.16
C ALA A 40 14.89 -24.26 -26.73
N GLU A 41 15.96 -24.29 -25.94
CA GLU A 41 15.94 -24.77 -24.56
C GLU A 41 15.27 -23.75 -23.66
N THR A 42 15.64 -22.47 -23.78
CA THR A 42 15.00 -21.36 -23.04
C THR A 42 13.51 -21.24 -23.36
N ILE A 43 13.13 -21.29 -24.65
CA ILE A 43 11.71 -21.22 -25.05
C ILE A 43 10.92 -22.40 -24.48
N ALA A 44 11.49 -23.62 -24.52
CA ALA A 44 10.83 -24.80 -23.98
C ALA A 44 10.66 -24.72 -22.46
N GLU A 45 11.65 -24.16 -21.74
CA GLU A 45 11.54 -23.95 -20.31
C GLU A 45 10.48 -22.90 -19.98
N CYS A 46 10.46 -21.77 -20.68
CA CYS A 46 9.43 -20.76 -20.46
C CYS A 46 8.03 -21.27 -20.78
N ALA A 47 7.86 -22.07 -21.83
CA ALA A 47 6.58 -22.74 -22.10
C ALA A 47 6.19 -23.75 -21.00
N ARG A 48 7.16 -24.43 -20.39
CA ARG A 48 6.92 -25.36 -19.27
C ARG A 48 6.54 -24.60 -18.00
N ARG A 49 7.13 -23.43 -17.78
CA ARG A 49 6.95 -22.59 -16.60
C ARG A 49 5.71 -21.70 -16.66
N ALA A 50 5.32 -21.25 -17.85
CA ALA A 50 4.17 -20.39 -18.12
C ALA A 50 3.00 -20.56 -17.14
N GLU A 51 2.56 -19.45 -16.56
CA GLU A 51 1.43 -19.39 -15.65
C GLU A 51 0.10 -19.30 -16.41
N ASP A 52 -0.21 -20.34 -17.20
CA ASP A 52 -1.30 -20.32 -18.19
C ASP A 52 -2.33 -21.45 -18.03
N THR A 53 -2.28 -22.16 -16.90
CA THR A 53 -3.21 -23.24 -16.56
C THR A 53 -3.97 -22.91 -15.29
N LEU A 54 -5.17 -23.46 -15.13
CA LEU A 54 -5.96 -23.24 -13.92
C LEU A 54 -5.22 -23.66 -12.65
N GLU A 55 -4.44 -24.75 -12.71
CA GLU A 55 -3.64 -25.23 -11.57
C GLU A 55 -2.59 -24.18 -11.17
N LYS A 56 -1.83 -23.67 -12.12
CA LYS A 56 -0.77 -22.68 -11.87
C LYS A 56 -1.27 -21.28 -11.53
N CYS A 57 -2.41 -20.89 -12.08
CA CYS A 57 -3.05 -19.61 -11.77
C CYS A 57 -3.77 -19.62 -10.41
N THR A 58 -3.68 -20.71 -9.63
CA THR A 58 -4.37 -20.84 -8.34
C THR A 58 -3.57 -21.50 -7.23
N ASP A 59 -2.29 -21.80 -7.47
CA ASP A 59 -1.43 -22.54 -6.54
C ASP A 59 -0.60 -21.63 -5.60
N ARG A 60 -0.71 -20.30 -5.78
CA ARG A 60 0.02 -19.27 -5.03
C ARG A 60 1.54 -19.33 -5.25
N VAL A 61 1.95 -19.79 -6.43
CA VAL A 61 3.35 -19.83 -6.84
C VAL A 61 3.50 -19.05 -8.14
N ASP A 62 4.45 -18.12 -8.16
CA ASP A 62 4.97 -17.54 -9.41
C ASP A 62 5.69 -18.64 -10.19
N ASN A 63 4.97 -19.25 -11.13
CA ASN A 63 5.43 -20.45 -11.84
C ASN A 63 6.42 -20.09 -12.95
N ASP A 64 6.37 -18.86 -13.47
CA ASP A 64 7.20 -18.39 -14.57
C ASP A 64 8.31 -17.40 -14.20
N GLY A 65 8.38 -17.03 -12.93
CA GLY A 65 9.47 -16.28 -12.31
C GLY A 65 9.42 -14.77 -12.57
N ASN A 66 8.30 -14.25 -13.07
CA ASN A 66 8.21 -12.85 -13.50
C ASN A 66 7.86 -11.88 -12.37
N GLY A 67 7.67 -12.38 -11.14
CA GLY A 67 7.34 -11.61 -9.95
C GLY A 67 5.84 -11.45 -9.67
N PHE A 68 4.97 -12.00 -10.52
CA PHE A 68 3.52 -12.00 -10.33
C PHE A 68 3.02 -13.42 -10.05
N THR A 69 1.94 -13.54 -9.28
CA THR A 69 1.42 -14.83 -8.81
C THR A 69 -0.08 -14.90 -9.01
N ASP A 70 -0.56 -16.07 -9.43
CA ASP A 70 -1.95 -16.39 -9.68
C ASP A 70 -2.62 -15.30 -10.54
N CYS A 71 -3.74 -14.75 -10.07
CA CYS A 71 -4.53 -13.77 -10.79
C CYS A 71 -3.90 -12.37 -10.87
N SER A 72 -2.83 -12.12 -10.11
CA SER A 72 -2.01 -10.93 -10.30
C SER A 72 -1.09 -11.06 -11.53
N ASP A 73 -0.89 -12.27 -12.03
CA ASP A 73 -0.15 -12.51 -13.28
C ASP A 73 -0.98 -12.13 -14.52
N PHE A 74 -0.34 -11.51 -15.51
CA PHE A 74 -0.99 -11.11 -16.75
C PHE A 74 -1.44 -12.32 -17.59
N SER A 75 -0.67 -13.40 -17.61
CA SER A 75 -0.98 -14.66 -18.29
C SER A 75 -2.25 -15.31 -17.73
N CYS A 76 -2.52 -15.13 -16.43
CA CYS A 76 -3.75 -15.56 -15.78
C CYS A 76 -4.91 -14.57 -15.97
N SER A 77 -4.72 -13.30 -15.59
CA SER A 77 -5.77 -12.26 -15.62
C SER A 77 -6.27 -11.94 -17.03
N GLN A 78 -5.45 -12.19 -18.06
CA GLN A 78 -5.77 -11.97 -19.47
C GLN A 78 -5.75 -13.28 -20.28
N SER A 79 -5.92 -14.42 -19.60
CA SER A 79 -5.93 -15.74 -20.23
C SER A 79 -6.98 -15.86 -21.32
N ALA A 80 -6.67 -16.62 -22.37
CA ALA A 80 -7.66 -17.05 -23.36
C ALA A 80 -8.57 -18.18 -22.82
N ASN A 81 -8.23 -18.79 -21.69
CA ASN A 81 -9.03 -19.82 -21.04
C ASN A 81 -10.07 -19.19 -20.11
N GLN A 82 -11.35 -19.37 -20.46
CA GLN A 82 -12.46 -18.81 -19.70
C GLN A 82 -12.51 -19.34 -18.26
N GLU A 83 -12.08 -20.57 -17.99
CA GLU A 83 -12.09 -21.13 -16.64
C GLU A 83 -11.12 -20.38 -15.70
N ILE A 84 -10.00 -19.89 -16.25
CA ILE A 84 -9.03 -19.09 -15.49
C ILE A 84 -9.61 -17.69 -15.23
N LEU A 85 -10.20 -17.05 -16.24
CA LEU A 85 -10.83 -15.74 -16.08
C LEU A 85 -11.99 -15.78 -15.07
N ASP A 86 -12.81 -16.83 -15.12
CA ASP A 86 -13.93 -17.01 -14.18
C ASP A 86 -13.42 -17.18 -12.75
N GLU A 87 -12.32 -17.92 -12.55
CA GLU A 87 -11.70 -18.09 -11.23
C GLU A 87 -11.07 -16.79 -10.71
N CYS A 88 -10.38 -16.03 -11.57
CA CYS A 88 -9.83 -14.73 -11.17
C CYS A 88 -10.92 -13.71 -10.85
N ALA A 89 -11.99 -13.65 -11.63
CA ALA A 89 -13.15 -12.83 -11.30
C ALA A 89 -13.82 -13.28 -9.99
N ARG A 90 -13.83 -14.59 -9.71
CA ARG A 90 -14.37 -15.14 -8.46
C ARG A 90 -13.49 -14.80 -7.26
N ARG A 91 -12.18 -14.66 -7.42
CA ARG A 91 -11.24 -14.27 -6.33
C ARG A 91 -11.18 -12.78 -6.11
N ALA A 92 -11.27 -11.97 -7.17
CA ALA A 92 -11.19 -10.51 -7.11
C ALA A 92 -11.94 -9.90 -5.93
N GLU A 93 -11.23 -9.10 -5.14
CA GLU A 93 -11.74 -8.38 -3.98
C GLU A 93 -12.21 -6.98 -4.41
N ASN A 94 -13.34 -6.94 -5.12
CA ASN A 94 -13.82 -5.69 -5.75
C ASN A 94 -15.32 -5.46 -5.60
N THR A 95 -15.98 -6.24 -4.74
CA THR A 95 -17.39 -6.02 -4.37
C THR A 95 -17.47 -5.61 -2.92
N LYS A 96 -18.49 -4.83 -2.56
CA LYS A 96 -18.71 -4.39 -1.19
C LYS A 96 -18.71 -5.56 -0.19
N GLU A 97 -19.32 -6.69 -0.55
CA GLU A 97 -19.39 -7.86 0.33
C GLU A 97 -18.01 -8.47 0.63
N LYS A 98 -17.07 -8.36 -0.32
CA LYS A 98 -15.71 -8.84 -0.14
C LYS A 98 -14.85 -7.83 0.57
N CYS A 99 -14.93 -6.58 0.12
CA CYS A 99 -14.23 -5.43 0.70
C CYS A 99 -14.69 -5.01 2.11
N SER A 100 -15.47 -5.84 2.80
CA SER A 100 -16.00 -5.54 4.14
C SER A 100 -16.13 -6.79 5.02
N ASN A 101 -15.42 -7.87 4.70
CA ASN A 101 -15.59 -9.17 5.37
C ASN A 101 -14.39 -9.56 6.26
N GLY A 102 -13.32 -8.78 6.27
CA GLY A 102 -12.12 -9.02 7.07
C GLY A 102 -11.22 -10.12 6.49
N VAL A 103 -11.30 -10.41 5.19
CA VAL A 103 -10.55 -11.47 4.50
C VAL A 103 -9.91 -10.90 3.24
N ASP A 104 -8.62 -11.16 3.06
CA ASP A 104 -7.92 -11.01 1.77
C ASP A 104 -8.45 -12.08 0.79
N ASP A 105 -9.44 -11.70 0.00
CA ASP A 105 -10.21 -12.60 -0.88
C ASP A 105 -9.43 -12.97 -2.16
N ASP A 106 -8.54 -12.09 -2.62
CA ASP A 106 -7.73 -12.29 -3.83
C ASP A 106 -6.30 -12.81 -3.55
N GLY A 107 -5.84 -12.72 -2.30
CA GLY A 107 -4.59 -13.27 -1.81
C GLY A 107 -3.37 -12.37 -2.00
N ASN A 108 -3.58 -11.07 -2.26
CA ASN A 108 -2.50 -10.13 -2.57
C ASN A 108 -1.81 -9.53 -1.31
N GLY A 109 -2.30 -9.87 -0.12
CA GLY A 109 -1.76 -9.42 1.17
C GLY A 109 -2.40 -8.13 1.71
N PHE A 110 -3.36 -7.54 1.00
CA PHE A 110 -4.18 -6.43 1.46
C PHE A 110 -5.59 -6.93 1.75
N THR A 111 -6.25 -6.35 2.76
CA THR A 111 -7.57 -6.82 3.23
C THR A 111 -8.56 -5.67 3.23
N ASP A 112 -9.76 -5.92 2.74
CA ASP A 112 -10.87 -4.97 2.67
C ASP A 112 -10.42 -3.63 2.06
N CYS A 113 -10.69 -2.50 2.73
CA CYS A 113 -10.39 -1.18 2.22
C CYS A 113 -8.89 -0.80 2.24
N ALA A 114 -8.03 -1.64 2.84
CA ALA A 114 -6.59 -1.56 2.61
C ALA A 114 -6.22 -1.92 1.17
N ASP A 115 -7.06 -2.72 0.48
CA ASP A 115 -6.84 -3.12 -0.89
C ASP A 115 -7.24 -1.99 -1.85
N TYR A 116 -6.38 -1.74 -2.85
CA TYR A 116 -6.68 -0.81 -3.95
C TYR A 116 -7.83 -1.28 -4.84
N SER A 117 -7.99 -2.59 -5.00
CA SER A 117 -9.13 -3.23 -5.66
C SER A 117 -10.46 -2.93 -4.95
N CYS A 118 -10.42 -2.54 -3.67
CA CYS A 118 -11.58 -2.09 -2.91
C CYS A 118 -11.70 -0.56 -2.85
N SER A 119 -10.62 0.13 -2.51
CA SER A 119 -10.62 1.57 -2.24
C SER A 119 -10.63 2.44 -3.51
N ARG A 120 -10.23 1.89 -4.67
CA ARG A 120 -10.11 2.65 -5.93
C ARG A 120 -10.70 1.98 -7.16
N ASP A 121 -10.36 0.72 -7.38
CA ASP A 121 -10.69 -0.01 -8.62
C ASP A 121 -11.89 -0.96 -8.45
N GLY A 122 -12.51 -0.91 -7.28
CA GLY A 122 -13.69 -1.68 -6.94
C GLY A 122 -14.92 -1.29 -7.73
N ASN A 123 -15.97 -2.09 -7.61
CA ASN A 123 -17.28 -1.65 -8.05
C ASN A 123 -17.72 -0.41 -7.25
N ALA A 124 -18.72 0.32 -7.77
CA ALA A 124 -19.14 1.59 -7.18
C ALA A 124 -19.53 1.45 -5.69
N ASP A 125 -20.15 0.33 -5.31
CA ASP A 125 -20.59 0.10 -3.93
C ASP A 125 -19.40 -0.17 -2.98
N ALA A 126 -18.34 -0.84 -3.47
CA ALA A 126 -17.10 -1.09 -2.73
C ALA A 126 -16.34 0.21 -2.48
N VAL A 127 -16.11 0.99 -3.54
CA VAL A 127 -15.42 2.28 -3.45
C VAL A 127 -16.20 3.26 -2.56
N GLU A 128 -17.53 3.31 -2.72
CA GLU A 128 -18.38 4.11 -1.85
C GLU A 128 -18.25 3.66 -0.39
N TYR A 129 -18.32 2.36 -0.11
CA TYR A 129 -18.15 1.83 1.24
C TYR A 129 -16.82 2.27 1.87
N CYS A 130 -15.70 2.06 1.20
CA CYS A 130 -14.38 2.44 1.71
C CYS A 130 -14.28 3.95 1.98
N SER A 131 -14.87 4.78 1.12
CA SER A 131 -14.90 6.24 1.33
C SER A 131 -15.69 6.68 2.56
N THR A 132 -16.59 5.84 3.08
CA THR A 132 -17.40 6.16 4.28
C THR A 132 -16.73 5.77 5.59
N ILE A 133 -15.78 4.84 5.55
CA ILE A 133 -15.06 4.37 6.74
C ILE A 133 -13.71 5.04 6.91
N VAL A 134 -13.24 5.77 5.89
CA VAL A 134 -11.99 6.57 5.91
C VAL A 134 -11.72 7.24 7.26
N GLU A 135 -10.46 7.19 7.67
CA GLU A 135 -9.96 7.86 8.86
C GLU A 135 -9.79 9.38 8.63
N GLY A 136 -10.89 10.04 8.29
CA GLY A 136 -10.90 11.42 7.80
C GLY A 136 -11.69 12.38 8.68
N THR A 137 -12.03 12.00 9.91
CA THR A 137 -12.70 12.87 10.87
C THR A 137 -11.85 13.03 12.12
N VAL A 138 -11.97 14.18 12.78
CA VAL A 138 -11.29 14.44 14.05
C VAL A 138 -11.49 13.28 15.03
N GLU A 139 -12.72 12.80 15.20
CA GLU A 139 -13.03 11.78 16.19
C GLU A 139 -12.34 10.45 15.88
N ARG A 140 -12.23 10.10 14.60
CA ARG A 140 -11.57 8.86 14.16
C ARG A 140 -10.06 8.95 14.28
N CYS A 141 -9.49 10.12 14.02
CA CYS A 141 -8.05 10.32 14.10
C CYS A 141 -7.46 10.30 15.52
N HIS A 142 -8.27 10.07 16.56
CA HIS A 142 -7.88 10.09 17.98
C HIS A 142 -8.53 8.99 18.83
N ASP A 143 -9.23 8.03 18.22
CA ASP A 143 -9.97 7.02 18.98
C ASP A 143 -9.15 5.73 19.23
N GLY A 144 -7.93 5.66 18.72
CA GLY A 144 -7.06 4.50 18.89
C GLY A 144 -7.42 3.34 17.96
N GLN A 145 -8.25 3.57 16.93
CA GLN A 145 -8.75 2.52 16.04
C GLN A 145 -8.40 2.83 14.59
N ASP A 146 -7.89 1.83 13.88
CA ASP A 146 -7.82 1.83 12.42
C ASP A 146 -9.25 1.68 11.86
N ASN A 147 -9.90 2.81 11.60
CA ASN A 147 -11.32 2.88 11.27
C ASN A 147 -11.62 2.47 9.83
N ASP A 148 -10.64 2.55 8.93
CA ASP A 148 -10.78 2.15 7.52
C ASP A 148 -10.04 0.86 7.16
N GLY A 149 -9.36 0.25 8.12
CA GLY A 149 -8.74 -1.07 8.02
C GLY A 149 -7.45 -1.08 7.21
N ASN A 150 -6.83 0.07 6.92
CA ASN A 150 -5.68 0.17 6.02
C ASN A 150 -4.33 -0.14 6.68
N GLY A 151 -4.33 -0.48 7.97
CA GLY A 151 -3.15 -0.80 8.77
C GLY A 151 -2.52 0.39 9.48
N TYR A 152 -3.06 1.59 9.30
CA TYR A 152 -2.66 2.82 9.98
C TYR A 152 -3.84 3.32 10.81
N ALA A 153 -3.55 3.83 12.01
CA ALA A 153 -4.55 4.36 12.93
C ALA A 153 -4.13 5.75 13.38
N ASP A 154 -5.12 6.53 13.77
CA ASP A 154 -5.03 7.91 14.22
C ASP A 154 -4.13 8.72 13.27
N CYS A 155 -3.20 9.47 13.84
CA CYS A 155 -2.30 10.31 13.08
C CYS A 155 -1.15 9.57 12.39
N ALA A 156 -1.01 8.26 12.60
CA ALA A 156 -0.19 7.46 11.69
C ALA A 156 -0.83 7.43 10.30
N ASP A 157 -2.16 7.51 10.21
CA ASP A 157 -2.91 7.45 8.98
C ASP A 157 -2.79 8.71 8.10
N ASN A 158 -2.71 8.47 6.80
CA ASN A 158 -2.49 9.54 5.83
C ASN A 158 -3.79 10.27 5.46
N SER A 159 -4.96 9.64 5.62
CA SER A 159 -6.25 10.29 5.53
C SER A 159 -6.43 11.32 6.63
N CYS A 160 -5.98 11.03 7.86
CA CYS A 160 -5.95 12.00 8.95
C CYS A 160 -5.11 13.23 8.59
N LYS A 161 -3.87 13.01 8.15
CA LYS A 161 -2.93 14.08 7.74
C LYS A 161 -3.44 14.94 6.58
N ASN A 162 -4.21 14.36 5.65
CA ASN A 162 -4.63 15.08 4.44
C ASN A 162 -6.04 15.67 4.51
N LEU A 163 -7.00 14.99 5.15
CA LEU A 163 -8.39 15.42 5.22
C LEU A 163 -8.65 16.30 6.45
N VAL A 164 -8.02 15.98 7.58
CA VAL A 164 -8.14 16.69 8.85
C VAL A 164 -6.78 16.94 9.52
N PRO A 165 -5.81 17.62 8.87
CA PRO A 165 -4.46 17.79 9.43
C PRO A 165 -4.42 18.42 10.82
N GLN A 166 -5.45 19.21 11.16
CA GLN A 166 -5.60 19.83 12.48
C GLN A 166 -5.76 18.80 13.61
N ALA A 167 -6.34 17.64 13.30
CA ALA A 167 -6.45 16.52 14.23
C ALA A 167 -5.04 16.11 14.69
N CYS A 168 -4.12 15.97 13.73
CA CYS A 168 -2.74 15.55 13.98
C CYS A 168 -1.82 16.72 14.32
N GLN A 169 -2.30 17.55 15.24
CA GLN A 169 -1.46 18.56 15.86
C GLN A 169 -1.35 18.26 17.34
N GLU A 170 -0.13 18.30 17.87
CA GLU A 170 0.14 18.11 19.29
C GLU A 170 -0.74 18.99 20.20
N THR A 171 -1.10 20.18 19.73
CA THR A 171 -1.93 21.14 20.46
C THR A 171 -3.43 21.04 20.17
N TYR A 172 -3.87 20.09 19.35
CA TYR A 172 -5.25 19.97 18.90
C TYR A 172 -6.23 19.96 20.08
N LEU A 173 -7.12 20.95 20.12
CA LEU A 173 -8.10 21.12 21.20
C LEU A 173 -9.37 20.34 20.88
N GLN A 174 -9.76 19.41 21.76
CA GLN A 174 -11.06 18.73 21.62
C GLN A 174 -12.20 19.69 21.97
N ASP A 175 -13.35 19.51 21.30
CA ASP A 175 -14.52 20.36 21.47
C ASP A 175 -14.93 20.52 22.95
N GLY A 176 -14.99 21.77 23.41
CA GLY A 176 -15.40 22.13 24.78
C GLY A 176 -14.33 22.82 25.63
N GLU A 177 -13.10 22.95 25.13
CA GLU A 177 -12.02 23.68 25.81
C GLU A 177 -12.24 25.20 25.69
N THR A 178 -12.37 25.89 26.84
CA THR A 178 -12.64 27.35 26.92
C THR A 178 -11.40 28.18 27.21
N ASP A 179 -10.26 27.52 27.45
CA ASP A 179 -8.94 28.14 27.65
C ASP A 179 -7.92 27.54 26.67
N PRO A 180 -7.86 28.05 25.43
CA PRO A 180 -6.95 27.53 24.41
C PRO A 180 -5.47 27.59 24.81
N VAL A 181 -5.07 28.60 25.57
CA VAL A 181 -3.68 28.77 26.04
C VAL A 181 -3.36 27.76 27.14
N GLY A 182 -4.26 27.62 28.11
CA GLY A 182 -4.10 26.63 29.18
C GLY A 182 -4.04 25.21 28.65
N ALA A 183 -4.91 24.87 27.70
CA ALA A 183 -4.97 23.54 27.09
C ALA A 183 -3.77 23.23 26.19
N ALA A 184 -3.36 24.17 25.32
CA ALA A 184 -2.16 24.00 24.49
C ALA A 184 -0.90 23.84 25.35
N ASN A 185 -0.74 24.67 26.39
CA ASN A 185 0.35 24.49 27.35
C ASN A 185 0.29 23.14 28.07
N ALA A 186 -0.91 22.66 28.43
CA ALA A 186 -1.07 21.40 29.14
C ALA A 186 -0.66 20.21 28.27
N ARG A 187 -1.03 20.18 26.98
CA ARG A 187 -0.58 19.15 26.04
C ARG A 187 0.92 19.20 25.83
N CYS A 188 1.46 20.40 25.60
CA CYS A 188 2.90 20.61 25.40
C CYS A 188 3.79 20.50 26.67
N SER A 189 3.28 19.93 27.76
CA SER A 189 4.06 19.64 28.97
C SER A 189 3.58 18.43 29.76
N ASP A 190 2.78 17.56 29.15
CA ASP A 190 2.27 16.36 29.82
C ASP A 190 3.16 15.12 29.63
N GLY A 191 4.22 15.24 28.83
CA GLY A 191 5.18 14.17 28.57
C GLY A 191 4.68 13.12 27.60
N LYS A 192 3.64 13.42 26.80
CA LYS A 192 3.12 12.53 25.76
C LYS A 192 3.37 13.10 24.37
N ASP A 193 3.35 12.18 23.42
CA ASP A 193 3.30 12.42 21.98
C ASP A 193 1.80 12.30 21.61
N ASN A 194 1.08 13.41 21.64
CA ASN A 194 -0.38 13.46 21.50
C ASN A 194 -0.83 13.40 20.03
N ASP A 195 0.05 13.69 19.08
CA ASP A 195 -0.20 13.52 17.64
C ASP A 195 0.53 12.32 16.99
N GLY A 196 1.36 11.59 17.74
CA GLY A 196 1.95 10.33 17.32
C GLY A 196 3.08 10.45 16.29
N ASP A 197 3.68 11.63 16.13
CA ASP A 197 4.75 11.87 15.15
C ASP A 197 6.16 11.53 15.67
N GLY A 198 6.27 11.16 16.95
CA GLY A 198 7.49 10.77 17.63
C GLY A 198 8.18 11.92 18.38
N PHE A 199 7.64 13.13 18.34
CA PHE A 199 8.07 14.25 19.16
C PHE A 199 7.16 14.43 20.39
N VAL A 200 7.64 15.10 21.42
CA VAL A 200 6.96 15.18 22.74
C VAL A 200 7.11 16.59 23.30
N ASP A 201 6.04 17.17 23.81
CA ASP A 201 6.03 18.46 24.51
C ASP A 201 6.77 19.56 23.70
N CYS A 202 7.59 20.40 24.36
CA CYS A 202 8.41 21.42 23.69
C CYS A 202 9.51 20.87 22.77
N ASP A 203 9.72 19.55 22.72
CA ASP A 203 10.54 18.93 21.68
C ASP A 203 9.77 18.70 20.37
N ASP A 204 8.45 18.86 20.41
CA ASP A 204 7.54 18.87 19.28
C ASP A 204 7.52 20.21 18.53
N TRP A 205 7.44 20.11 17.21
CA TRP A 205 7.35 21.26 16.32
C TRP A 205 5.99 21.92 16.42
N ASP A 206 4.92 21.17 16.63
CA ASP A 206 3.58 21.72 16.78
C ASP A 206 3.48 22.54 18.06
N CYS A 207 4.10 22.09 19.14
CA CYS A 207 4.27 22.88 20.35
C CYS A 207 5.15 24.11 20.18
N ASP A 208 6.28 23.99 19.48
CA ASP A 208 7.24 25.10 19.29
C ASP A 208 6.70 26.19 18.33
N TYR A 209 5.79 25.82 17.43
CA TYR A 209 5.20 26.73 16.44
C TYR A 209 3.78 27.20 16.75
N ASP A 210 3.06 26.59 17.70
CA ASP A 210 1.74 27.07 18.13
C ASP A 210 1.84 28.37 18.96
N PRO A 211 1.19 29.47 18.53
CA PRO A 211 1.18 30.74 19.28
C PRO A 211 0.48 30.70 20.65
N ASN A 212 -0.33 29.69 20.93
CA ASN A 212 -0.98 29.48 22.23
C ASN A 212 -0.05 28.82 23.25
N VAL A 213 1.04 28.20 22.79
CA VAL A 213 2.04 27.59 23.66
C VAL A 213 3.02 28.67 24.12
N THR A 214 3.03 28.92 25.43
CA THR A 214 3.80 30.00 26.08
C THR A 214 4.87 29.46 27.04
N ILE A 215 4.90 28.15 27.26
CA ILE A 215 5.83 27.48 28.16
C ILE A 215 7.13 27.06 27.46
N CYS A 216 7.10 26.83 26.15
CA CYS A 216 8.25 26.46 25.35
C CYS A 216 9.11 27.70 25.08
N ASN A 217 10.09 27.94 25.95
CA ASN A 217 11.00 29.09 25.88
C ASN A 217 12.31 28.77 25.13
N GLY A 218 12.20 28.00 24.04
CA GLY A 218 13.31 27.48 23.25
C GLY A 218 13.67 28.33 22.02
N VAL A 219 14.84 28.07 21.43
CA VAL A 219 15.13 28.53 20.07
C VAL A 219 14.27 27.70 19.13
N LYS A 220 13.43 28.35 18.32
CA LYS A 220 12.57 27.65 17.36
C LYS A 220 13.37 26.63 16.56
N LYS A 221 12.99 25.36 16.59
CA LYS A 221 13.66 24.33 15.81
C LYS A 221 13.49 24.68 14.33
N VAL A 222 14.53 24.60 13.53
CA VAL A 222 14.49 24.80 12.07
C VAL A 222 14.99 23.53 11.43
N CYS A 223 14.32 23.05 10.36
CA CYS A 223 14.71 21.81 9.68
C CYS A 223 16.21 21.84 9.35
N GLN A 224 16.97 20.85 9.82
CA GLN A 224 18.37 20.64 9.46
C GLN A 224 18.51 19.48 8.48
#